data_AF-A0A522FNX1-F1
#
_entry.id   AF-A0A522FNX1-F1
#
_cell.length_a   1.000
_cell.length_b   1.000
_cell.length_c   1.000
_cell.angle_alpha   90.00
_cell.angle_beta   90.00
_cell.angle_gamma   90.00
#
_symmetry.space_group_name_H-M   'P 1'
#
loop_
_entity.id
_entity.type
_entity.pdbx_description
1 polymer ?
#
loop_
_entity_poly.entity_id
_entity_poly.type
_entity_poly.pdbx_seq_one_letter_code
_entity_poly.pdbx_strand_id
1 'polypeptide(L)'
;MRKGLLFVVFAIIIGSIALTFTGCGKKTPIPQDKKDYIGTWISRTQDTIVIRANGEGNAKVGSTTISGGSVEFPDKSTISIKAIGLGPTLKINQPPQEVEGKWQVVLDGTTYFKQ
;
A
#
# COMPACT_ATOMS: atom_id res chain seq x y z
N MET A 1 28.99 42.92 -35.92
CA MET A 1 28.02 41.84 -35.67
C MET A 1 28.69 40.88 -34.69
N ARG A 2 28.60 41.12 -33.39
CA ARG A 2 27.51 40.78 -32.45
C ARG A 2 27.40 39.27 -32.19
N LYS A 3 27.91 38.88 -31.01
CA LYS A 3 27.21 38.00 -30.05
C LYS A 3 26.93 36.56 -30.50
N GLY A 4 27.88 35.89 -31.15
CA GLY A 4 27.73 34.46 -31.50
C GLY A 4 28.41 33.48 -30.54
N LEU A 5 29.51 33.89 -29.89
CA LEU A 5 30.43 32.93 -29.26
C LEU A 5 30.32 32.85 -27.72
N LEU A 6 29.59 33.78 -27.10
CA LEU A 6 29.44 33.86 -25.63
C LEU A 6 28.11 33.29 -25.11
N PHE A 7 27.21 32.84 -26.00
CA PHE A 7 25.96 32.17 -25.62
C PHE A 7 26.07 30.65 -25.55
N VAL A 8 27.12 30.07 -26.14
CA VAL A 8 27.25 28.60 -26.24
C VAL A 8 27.71 27.96 -24.93
N VAL A 9 28.30 28.73 -24.00
CA VAL A 9 28.77 28.21 -22.70
C VAL A 9 27.71 28.35 -21.60
N PHE A 10 26.67 29.17 -21.80
CA PHE A 10 25.60 29.37 -20.81
C PHE A 10 24.41 28.42 -20.97
N ALA A 11 24.36 27.65 -22.07
CA ALA A 11 23.25 26.77 -22.42
C ALA A 11 23.47 25.29 -22.01
N ILE A 12 24.50 24.98 -21.21
CA ILE A 12 24.85 23.59 -20.83
C ILE A 12 24.53 23.29 -19.34
N ILE A 13 24.13 24.28 -18.54
CA ILE A 13 23.86 24.08 -17.09
C ILE A 13 22.37 23.80 -16.79
N ILE A 14 21.46 24.00 -17.75
CA ILE A 14 20.01 23.88 -17.54
C ILE A 14 19.46 22.74 -18.41
N GLY A 15 19.79 21.49 -18.09
CA GLY A 15 19.39 20.38 -18.95
C GLY A 15 19.48 18.99 -18.34
N SER A 16 19.56 18.86 -17.02
CA SER A 16 19.64 17.54 -16.39
C SER A 16 18.96 17.49 -15.02
N ILE A 17 17.77 18.10 -14.91
CA ILE A 17 16.79 17.60 -13.95
C ILE A 17 16.20 16.34 -14.60
N ALA A 18 16.90 15.22 -14.36
CA ALA A 18 16.31 13.91 -14.55
C ALA A 18 15.13 13.84 -13.57
N LEU A 19 13.92 14.06 -14.08
CA LEU A 19 12.70 13.71 -13.38
C LEU A 19 12.72 12.19 -13.17
N THR A 20 13.31 11.76 -12.07
CA THR A 20 13.01 10.47 -11.50
C THR A 20 11.58 10.56 -10.99
N PHE A 21 10.60 10.32 -11.87
CA PHE A 21 9.30 9.83 -11.46
C PHE A 21 9.55 8.46 -10.85
N THR A 22 9.93 8.45 -9.57
CA THR A 22 9.76 7.30 -8.71
C THR A 22 8.30 6.89 -8.89
N GLY A 23 8.07 5.73 -9.48
CA GLY A 23 6.77 5.11 -9.57
C GLY A 23 6.26 4.80 -8.16
N CYS A 24 5.84 5.82 -7.42
CA CYS A 24 4.91 5.65 -6.33
C CYS A 24 3.64 5.14 -6.99
N GLY A 25 3.43 3.81 -6.94
CA GLY A 25 2.16 3.21 -7.30
C GLY A 25 1.06 4.05 -6.66
N LYS A 26 0.12 4.55 -7.48
CA LYS A 26 -0.93 5.43 -7.00
C LYS A 26 -1.67 4.70 -5.87
N LYS A 27 -1.64 5.27 -4.67
CA LYS A 27 -2.42 4.77 -3.54
C LYS A 27 -3.82 5.37 -3.66
N THR A 28 -4.81 4.52 -3.82
CA THR A 28 -6.22 4.91 -3.90
C THR A 28 -6.84 4.80 -2.52
N PRO A 29 -7.53 5.84 -2.02
CA PRO A 29 -8.23 5.78 -0.74
C PRO A 29 -9.13 4.54 -0.63
N ILE A 30 -9.26 4.02 0.59
CA ILE A 30 -10.10 2.85 0.87
C ILE A 30 -11.57 3.19 0.55
N PRO A 31 -12.27 2.35 -0.23
CA PRO A 31 -13.69 2.54 -0.54
C PRO A 31 -14.55 2.64 0.72
N GLN A 32 -15.66 3.38 0.62
CA GLN A 32 -16.57 3.64 1.75
C GLN A 32 -17.09 2.35 2.40
N ASP A 33 -17.42 1.34 1.60
CA ASP A 33 -17.92 0.03 2.01
C ASP A 33 -16.82 -0.90 2.59
N LYS A 34 -15.56 -0.45 2.61
CA LYS A 34 -14.40 -1.18 3.14
C LYS A 34 -13.70 -0.46 4.29
N LYS A 35 -14.30 0.60 4.84
CA LYS A 35 -13.71 1.40 5.91
C LYS A 35 -13.37 0.59 7.17
N ASP A 36 -14.12 -0.45 7.47
CA ASP A 36 -13.90 -1.26 8.68
C ASP A 36 -12.57 -2.02 8.65
N TYR A 37 -11.99 -2.24 7.46
CA TYR A 37 -10.65 -2.82 7.29
C TYR A 37 -9.53 -1.87 7.73
N ILE A 38 -9.77 -0.55 7.81
CA ILE A 38 -8.76 0.41 8.24
C ILE A 38 -8.37 0.13 9.69
N GLY A 39 -7.07 0.01 9.95
CA GLY A 39 -6.53 -0.26 11.28
C GLY A 39 -5.29 -1.15 11.25
N THR A 40 -4.85 -1.56 12.43
CA THR A 40 -3.78 -2.53 12.63
C THR A 40 -4.38 -3.84 13.10
N TRP A 41 -4.07 -4.91 12.37
CA TRP A 41 -4.60 -6.25 12.56
C TRP A 41 -3.46 -7.19 12.91
N ILE A 42 -3.58 -7.91 14.02
CA ILE A 42 -2.55 -8.81 14.52
C ILE A 42 -3.14 -10.21 14.73
N SER A 43 -2.49 -11.22 14.16
CA SER A 43 -2.86 -12.62 14.38
C SER A 43 -2.20 -13.18 15.64
N ARG A 44 -2.64 -14.38 16.07
CA ARG A 44 -1.97 -15.10 17.17
C ARG A 44 -0.53 -15.53 16.83
N THR A 45 -0.22 -15.70 15.55
CA THR A 45 1.11 -16.04 15.01
C THR A 45 2.01 -14.81 14.83
N GLN A 46 1.57 -13.62 15.25
CA GLN A 46 2.28 -12.35 15.09
C GLN A 46 2.38 -11.87 13.63
N ASP A 47 1.53 -12.39 12.73
CA ASP A 47 1.33 -11.77 11.43
C ASP A 47 0.62 -10.44 11.63
N THR A 48 1.04 -9.41 10.89
CA THR A 48 0.58 -8.04 11.06
C THR A 48 0.13 -7.45 9.74
N ILE A 49 -1.06 -6.88 9.71
CA ILE A 49 -1.59 -6.15 8.56
C ILE A 49 -1.99 -4.76 9.02
N VAL A 50 -1.43 -3.72 8.40
CA VAL A 50 -1.80 -2.32 8.63
C VAL A 50 -2.47 -1.81 7.38
N ILE A 51 -3.66 -1.23 7.51
CA ILE A 51 -4.43 -0.64 6.42
C ILE A 51 -4.76 0.79 6.81
N ARG A 52 -4.32 1.77 6.01
CA ARG A 52 -4.55 3.19 6.22
C ARG A 52 -5.68 3.71 5.32
N ALA A 53 -6.37 4.75 5.76
CA ALA A 53 -7.50 5.32 5.03
C ALA A 53 -7.16 5.79 3.60
N ASN A 54 -5.91 6.21 3.38
CA ASN A 54 -5.40 6.65 2.08
C ASN A 54 -5.07 5.48 1.12
N GLY A 55 -5.33 4.23 1.50
CA GLY A 55 -5.02 3.04 0.70
C GLY A 55 -3.61 2.51 0.87
N GLU A 56 -2.81 3.08 1.77
CA GLU A 56 -1.51 2.51 2.09
C GLU A 56 -1.64 1.29 3.00
N GLY A 57 -0.83 0.27 2.77
CA GLY A 57 -0.78 -0.91 3.60
C GLY A 57 0.62 -1.43 3.89
N ASN A 58 0.76 -2.03 5.06
CA ASN A 58 1.92 -2.85 5.44
C ASN A 58 1.42 -4.27 5.73
N ALA A 59 2.18 -5.28 5.33
CA ALA A 59 1.84 -6.67 5.59
C ALA A 59 3.09 -7.44 6.00
N LYS A 60 3.02 -8.15 7.12
CA LYS A 60 3.95 -9.20 7.52
C LYS A 60 3.12 -10.46 7.67
N VAL A 61 3.17 -11.33 6.67
CA VAL A 61 2.38 -12.57 6.61
C VAL A 61 3.32 -13.71 6.26
N GLY A 62 3.55 -14.63 7.20
CA GLY A 62 4.55 -15.68 7.07
C GLY A 62 5.94 -15.09 6.80
N SER A 63 6.57 -15.51 5.70
CA SER A 63 7.88 -14.99 5.26
C SER A 63 7.81 -13.70 4.43
N THR A 64 6.61 -13.24 4.07
CA THR A 64 6.43 -12.05 3.22
C THR A 64 6.32 -10.80 4.07
N THR A 65 7.16 -9.80 3.81
CA THR A 65 7.09 -8.49 4.45
C THR A 65 7.03 -7.39 3.39
N ILE A 66 5.99 -6.56 3.45
CA ILE A 66 5.74 -5.41 2.58
C ILE A 66 5.50 -4.19 3.45
N SER A 67 6.16 -3.08 3.12
CA SER A 67 5.94 -1.77 3.74
C SER A 67 5.61 -0.74 2.68
N GLY A 68 4.62 0.11 2.95
CA GLY A 68 4.22 1.20 2.06
C GLY A 68 3.54 0.74 0.77
N GLY A 69 2.98 -0.48 0.75
CA GLY A 69 2.24 -1.01 -0.39
C GLY A 69 0.89 -0.31 -0.59
N SER A 70 0.26 -0.60 -1.73
CA SER A 70 -1.13 -0.24 -2.03
C SER A 70 -2.06 -1.37 -1.61
N VAL A 71 -3.13 -1.02 -0.90
CA VAL A 71 -4.24 -1.90 -0.54
C VAL A 71 -5.27 -1.85 -1.65
N GLU A 72 -5.58 -3.00 -2.22
CA GLU A 72 -6.55 -3.17 -3.28
C GLU A 72 -7.54 -4.28 -2.90
N PHE A 73 -8.76 -4.18 -3.41
CA PHE A 73 -9.78 -5.21 -3.32
C PHE A 73 -10.11 -5.65 -4.75
N PRO A 74 -9.34 -6.59 -5.34
CA PRO A 74 -9.56 -7.04 -6.72
C PRO A 74 -10.98 -7.57 -6.94
N ASP A 75 -11.56 -8.17 -5.90
CA ASP A 75 -12.94 -8.63 -5.86
C ASP A 75 -13.50 -8.52 -4.42
N LYS A 76 -14.76 -8.95 -4.23
CA LYS A 76 -15.44 -8.86 -2.93
C LYS A 76 -14.83 -9.76 -1.84
N SER A 77 -14.09 -10.79 -2.24
CA SER A 77 -13.58 -11.88 -1.41
C SER A 77 -12.06 -11.89 -1.29
N THR A 78 -11.35 -10.90 -1.83
CA THR A 78 -9.90 -10.80 -1.75
C THR A 78 -9.43 -9.41 -1.34
N ILE A 79 -8.30 -9.37 -0.65
CA ILE A 79 -7.56 -8.16 -0.33
C ILE A 79 -6.10 -8.36 -0.76
N SER A 80 -5.55 -7.39 -1.47
CA SER A 80 -4.18 -7.41 -1.97
C SER A 80 -3.41 -6.26 -1.34
N ILE A 81 -2.20 -6.53 -0.83
CA ILE A 81 -1.31 -5.51 -0.27
C ILE A 81 0.02 -5.62 -1.01
N LYS A 82 0.26 -4.76 -1.99
CA LYS A 82 1.42 -4.89 -2.90
C LYS A 82 2.25 -3.63 -3.00
N ALA A 83 3.57 -3.79 -3.04
CA ALA A 83 4.52 -2.75 -3.38
C ALA A 83 5.33 -3.20 -4.61
N ILE A 84 5.35 -2.38 -5.67
CA ILE A 84 6.11 -2.68 -6.90
C ILE A 84 5.76 -4.08 -7.47
N GLY A 85 4.46 -4.44 -7.42
CA GLY A 85 3.95 -5.72 -7.90
C GLY A 85 4.17 -6.93 -6.97
N LEU A 86 4.88 -6.77 -5.85
CA LEU A 86 5.14 -7.83 -4.88
C LEU A 86 4.29 -7.66 -3.63
N GLY A 87 3.76 -8.76 -3.10
CA GLY A 87 3.04 -8.77 -1.83
C GLY A 87 1.91 -9.79 -1.78
N PRO A 88 1.31 -10.00 -0.59
CA PRO A 88 0.27 -10.99 -0.43
C PRO A 88 -1.04 -10.55 -1.09
N THR A 89 -1.74 -11.54 -1.65
CA THR A 89 -3.18 -11.47 -1.93
C THR A 89 -3.84 -12.49 -1.00
N LEU A 90 -4.70 -12.02 -0.11
CA LEU A 90 -5.34 -12.84 0.90
C LEU A 90 -6.83 -12.99 0.60
N LYS A 91 -7.39 -14.18 0.79
CA LYS A 91 -8.82 -14.43 0.73
C LYS A 91 -9.51 -13.91 2.00
N ILE A 92 -10.59 -13.18 1.84
CA ILE A 92 -11.48 -12.75 2.91
C ILE A 92 -12.45 -13.90 3.20
N ASN A 93 -12.16 -14.69 4.24
CA ASN A 93 -13.06 -15.74 4.69
C ASN A 93 -14.20 -15.17 5.53
N GLN A 94 -13.92 -14.15 6.35
CA GLN A 94 -14.92 -13.40 7.10
C GLN A 94 -14.53 -11.92 7.12
N PRO A 95 -15.43 -11.00 6.75
CA PRO A 95 -15.15 -9.57 6.79
C PRO A 95 -14.96 -9.09 8.25
N PRO A 96 -14.37 -7.89 8.45
CA PRO A 96 -14.29 -7.24 9.75
C PRO A 96 -15.65 -7.19 10.43
N GLN A 97 -15.70 -7.70 11.65
CA GLN A 97 -16.89 -7.69 12.49
C GLN A 97 -16.48 -7.59 13.95
N GLU A 98 -17.34 -6.97 14.75
CA GLU A 98 -17.16 -6.91 16.19
C GLU A 98 -17.83 -8.11 16.85
N VAL A 99 -17.05 -8.89 17.60
CA VAL A 99 -17.52 -10.04 18.37
C VAL A 99 -17.07 -9.84 19.80
N GLU A 100 -18.02 -9.80 20.74
CA GLU A 100 -17.75 -9.62 22.18
C GLU A 100 -16.89 -8.38 22.49
N GLY A 101 -17.14 -7.27 21.80
CA GLY A 101 -16.41 -6.01 21.99
C GLY A 101 -15.01 -5.98 21.35
N LYS A 102 -14.65 -6.99 20.55
CA LYS A 102 -13.37 -7.07 19.85
C LYS A 102 -13.57 -7.19 18.36
N TRP A 103 -12.91 -6.32 17.61
CA TRP A 103 -12.90 -6.40 16.16
C TRP A 103 -12.00 -7.53 15.68
N GLN A 104 -12.55 -8.39 14.81
CA GLN A 104 -11.82 -9.48 14.18
C GLN A 104 -12.12 -9.57 12.69
N VAL A 105 -11.16 -10.12 11.94
CA VAL A 105 -11.28 -10.44 10.50
C VAL A 105 -10.59 -11.79 10.25
N VAL A 106 -11.10 -12.58 9.30
CA VAL A 106 -10.46 -13.85 8.93
C VAL A 106 -9.96 -13.77 7.50
N LEU A 107 -8.63 -13.82 7.34
CA LEU A 107 -7.93 -13.75 6.06
C LEU A 107 -7.10 -15.03 5.84
N ASP A 108 -7.29 -15.72 4.73
CA ASP A 108 -6.69 -17.02 4.43
C ASP A 108 -6.78 -18.02 5.61
N GLY A 109 -7.96 -18.07 6.26
CA GLY A 109 -8.21 -18.92 7.42
C GLY A 109 -7.53 -18.46 8.72
N THR A 110 -6.74 -17.39 8.69
CA THR A 110 -6.07 -16.81 9.87
C THR A 110 -6.94 -15.72 10.47
N THR A 111 -7.25 -15.83 11.76
CA THR A 111 -7.95 -14.78 12.51
C THR A 111 -6.99 -13.68 12.94
N TYR A 112 -7.32 -12.44 12.61
CA TYR A 112 -6.64 -11.24 13.07
C TYR A 112 -7.55 -10.43 13.97
N PHE A 113 -6.94 -9.80 14.98
CA PHE A 113 -7.62 -8.92 15.93
C PHE A 113 -7.15 -7.50 15.73
N LYS A 114 -8.08 -6.55 15.76
CA LYS A 114 -7.76 -5.13 15.68
C LYS A 114 -7.07 -4.69 16.98
N GLN A 115 -5.99 -3.91 16.85
CA GLN A 115 -5.32 -3.24 17.97
C GLN A 115 -5.94 -1.87 18.25
#